data_AF-A0A6A6DER3-F1
#
_entry.id   AF-A0A6A6DER3-F1
#
_cell.length_a   1.000
_cell.length_b   1.000
_cell.length_c   1.000
_cell.angle_alpha   90.00
_cell.angle_beta   90.00
_cell.angle_gamma   90.00
#
_symmetry.space_group_name_H-M   'P 1'
#
loop_
_entity.id
_entity.type
_entity.pdbx_description
1 polymer ?
#
loop_
_entity_poly.entity_id
_entity_poly.type
_entity_poly.pdbx_seq_one_letter_code
_entity_poly.pdbx_strand_id
1 'polypeptide(L)'
;PNLHPIVPAIQLSSAAAGVWTLSGPGVILAALVFRLERAPEITQAFTDFFWITTFAPWPTFMTQGFAWAYAVLSDPRPNPSIPKIFALVNIIVPIAFTPAIAMHVPKTGPVAWNGALSYWIPGAAFVLQLLIDSFCLANVVRIELAEGKYFTDIYTDTFSREEKETPDQNGLHANA
;
A
#
# COMPACT_ATOMS: atom_id res chain seq x y z
N PRO A 1 -5.94 -19.58 -1.20
CA PRO A 1 -4.86 -19.34 -2.18
C PRO A 1 -3.50 -19.49 -1.51
N ASN A 2 -2.64 -20.37 -2.01
CA ASN A 2 -1.30 -20.62 -1.46
C ASN A 2 -0.33 -19.50 -1.88
N LEU A 3 -0.60 -18.28 -1.41
CA LEU A 3 0.27 -17.13 -1.64
C LEU A 3 1.52 -17.27 -0.78
N HIS A 4 2.69 -17.07 -1.39
CA HIS A 4 3.95 -17.10 -0.66
C HIS A 4 3.92 -16.03 0.45
N PRO A 5 4.36 -16.33 1.68
CA PRO A 5 4.26 -15.41 2.83
C PRO A 5 5.00 -14.08 2.63
N ILE A 6 5.90 -14.01 1.65
CA ILE A 6 6.58 -12.77 1.28
C ILE A 6 5.63 -11.70 0.73
N VAL A 7 4.52 -12.08 0.11
CA VAL A 7 3.57 -11.13 -0.52
C VAL A 7 2.90 -10.24 0.54
N PRO A 8 2.25 -10.79 1.59
CA PRO A 8 1.71 -9.97 2.66
C PRO A 8 2.81 -9.22 3.44
N ALA A 9 4.01 -9.80 3.58
CA ALA A 9 5.13 -9.12 4.22
C ALA A 9 5.60 -7.88 3.42
N ILE A 10 5.71 -7.98 2.10
CA ILE A 10 6.02 -6.85 1.20
C ILE A 10 4.92 -5.81 1.25
N GLN A 11 3.65 -6.23 1.24
CA GLN A 11 2.52 -5.31 1.32
C GLN A 11 2.57 -4.48 2.61
N LEU A 12 2.80 -5.14 3.75
CA LEU A 12 2.89 -4.50 5.06
C LEU A 12 4.11 -3.59 5.17
N SER A 13 5.29 -4.06 4.75
CA SER A 13 6.52 -3.25 4.82
C SER A 13 6.46 -2.04 3.90
N SER A 14 5.88 -2.19 2.70
CA SER A 14 5.66 -1.07 1.76
C SER A 14 4.65 -0.08 2.33
N ALA A 15 3.59 -0.56 2.99
CA ALA A 15 2.62 0.32 3.66
C ALA A 15 3.28 1.12 4.79
N ALA A 16 4.09 0.47 5.63
CA ALA A 16 4.83 1.13 6.70
C ALA A 16 5.80 2.20 6.16
N ALA A 17 6.50 1.91 5.07
CA ALA A 17 7.35 2.89 4.39
C ALA A 17 6.53 4.04 3.75
N GLY A 18 5.32 3.74 3.26
CA GLY A 18 4.37 4.72 2.74
C GLY A 18 3.88 5.71 3.80
N VAL A 19 3.72 5.28 5.06
CA VAL A 19 3.35 6.20 6.16
C VAL A 19 4.41 7.27 6.36
N TRP A 20 5.69 6.89 6.32
CA TRP A 20 6.78 7.85 6.40
C TRP A 20 6.79 8.81 5.21
N THR A 21 6.49 8.31 4.01
CA THR A 21 6.44 9.10 2.77
C THR A 21 5.48 10.28 2.86
N LEU A 22 4.35 10.13 3.53
CA LEU A 22 3.39 11.23 3.72
C LEU A 22 3.73 12.09 4.95
N SER A 23 4.23 11.48 6.01
CA SER A 23 4.49 12.16 7.28
C SER A 23 5.75 13.04 7.24
N GLY A 24 6.82 12.56 6.60
CA GLY A 24 8.11 13.25 6.51
C GLY A 24 8.02 14.63 5.86
N PRO A 25 7.48 14.75 4.64
CA PRO A 25 7.25 16.04 3.99
C PRO A 25 6.33 16.95 4.81
N GLY A 26 5.31 16.39 5.48
CA GLY A 26 4.43 17.15 6.37
C GLY A 26 5.19 17.85 7.51
N VAL A 27 6.15 17.17 8.14
CA VAL A 27 7.00 17.75 9.18
C VAL A 27 7.92 18.85 8.60
N ILE A 28 8.47 18.63 7.41
CA ILE A 28 9.32 19.63 6.73
C ILE A 28 8.50 20.88 6.40
N LEU A 29 7.28 20.70 5.87
CA LEU A 29 6.38 21.80 5.54
C LEU A 29 5.95 22.57 6.80
N ALA A 30 5.64 21.86 7.90
CA ALA A 30 5.35 22.48 9.19
C ALA A 30 6.54 23.31 9.70
N ALA A 31 7.76 22.78 9.58
CA ALA A 31 8.98 23.50 9.94
C ALA A 31 9.24 24.70 9.03
N LEU A 32 8.88 24.64 7.74
CA LEU A 32 8.98 25.74 6.80
C LEU A 32 8.07 26.90 7.21
N VAL A 33 6.78 26.63 7.48
CA VAL A 33 5.80 27.68 7.81
C VAL A 33 5.94 28.23 9.23
N PHE A 34 6.60 27.51 10.14
CA PHE A 34 6.73 27.89 11.55
C PHE A 34 7.41 29.25 11.78
N ARG A 35 8.32 29.70 10.91
CA ARG A 35 8.84 31.07 10.95
C ARG A 35 8.93 31.62 9.53
N LEU A 36 8.07 32.58 9.23
CA LEU A 36 7.98 33.18 7.90
C LEU A 36 9.10 34.21 7.65
N GLU A 37 9.68 34.80 8.70
CA GLU A 37 10.74 35.82 8.60
C GLU A 37 12.16 35.24 8.46
N ARG A 38 12.33 34.12 7.73
CA ARG A 38 13.65 33.53 7.48
C ARG A 38 14.30 34.13 6.24
N ALA A 39 15.63 34.02 6.18
CA ALA A 39 16.38 34.30 4.96
C ALA A 39 15.82 33.45 3.79
N PRO A 40 15.64 34.05 2.59
CA PRO A 40 14.96 33.41 1.47
C PRO A 40 15.64 32.12 0.99
N GLU A 41 16.96 32.01 1.13
CA GLU A 41 17.74 30.84 0.76
C GLU A 41 17.36 29.62 1.62
N ILE A 42 17.04 29.83 2.90
CA ILE A 42 16.60 28.77 3.81
C ILE A 42 15.20 28.29 3.40
N THR A 43 14.29 29.22 3.11
CA THR A 43 12.94 28.90 2.64
C THR A 43 12.98 28.10 1.34
N GLN A 44 13.86 28.47 0.41
CA GLN A 44 14.06 27.72 -0.82
C GLN A 44 14.59 26.31 -0.54
N ALA A 45 15.63 26.16 0.28
CA ALA A 45 16.19 24.85 0.63
C ALA A 45 15.17 23.92 1.29
N PHE A 46 14.32 24.44 2.19
CA PHE A 46 13.23 23.67 2.81
C PHE A 46 12.15 23.28 1.81
N THR A 47 11.82 24.17 0.87
CA THR A 47 10.84 23.90 -0.19
C THR A 47 11.34 22.82 -1.14
N ASP A 48 12.60 22.90 -1.56
CA ASP A 48 13.24 21.88 -2.38
C ASP A 48 13.22 20.55 -1.62
N PHE A 49 13.67 20.53 -0.36
CA PHE A 49 13.70 19.32 0.46
C PHE A 49 12.32 18.69 0.67
N PHE A 50 11.28 19.51 0.85
CA PHE A 50 9.89 19.05 0.88
C PHE A 50 9.51 18.30 -0.41
N TRP A 51 9.78 18.88 -1.58
CA TRP A 51 9.43 18.24 -2.85
C TRP A 51 10.25 16.97 -3.10
N ILE A 52 11.56 16.98 -2.81
CA ILE A 52 12.40 15.78 -2.97
C ILE A 52 11.90 14.65 -2.08
N THR A 53 11.66 14.92 -0.80
CA THR A 53 11.21 13.89 0.14
C THR A 53 9.80 13.38 -0.15
N THR A 54 8.94 14.20 -0.76
CA THR A 54 7.59 13.79 -1.17
C THR A 54 7.62 12.76 -2.30
N PHE A 55 8.49 12.97 -3.30
CA PHE A 55 8.50 12.12 -4.50
C PHE A 55 9.58 11.04 -4.51
N ALA A 56 10.69 11.22 -3.81
CA ALA A 56 11.78 10.24 -3.75
C ALA A 56 11.35 8.81 -3.35
N PRO A 57 10.44 8.59 -2.39
CA PRO A 57 10.08 7.24 -1.95
C PRO A 57 9.03 6.55 -2.84
N TRP A 58 8.75 7.04 -4.05
CA TRP A 58 7.82 6.40 -5.00
C TRP A 58 8.07 4.90 -5.26
N PRO A 59 9.31 4.33 -5.20
CA PRO A 59 9.51 2.89 -5.39
C PRO A 59 8.80 2.02 -4.34
N THR A 60 8.48 2.56 -3.16
CA THR A 60 7.73 1.85 -2.13
C THR A 60 6.29 1.57 -2.56
N PHE A 61 5.65 2.51 -3.28
CA PHE A 61 4.33 2.28 -3.87
C PHE A 61 4.39 1.31 -5.05
N MET A 62 5.51 1.27 -5.77
CA MET A 62 5.73 0.30 -6.84
C MET A 62 5.83 -1.13 -6.30
N THR A 63 6.60 -1.36 -5.24
CA THR A 63 6.67 -2.69 -4.60
C THR A 63 5.32 -3.12 -4.05
N GLN A 64 4.55 -2.17 -3.50
CA GLN A 64 3.19 -2.42 -3.01
C GLN A 64 2.24 -2.83 -4.16
N GLY A 65 2.22 -2.06 -5.26
CA GLY A 65 1.38 -2.37 -6.42
C GLY A 65 1.72 -3.71 -7.06
N PHE A 66 3.00 -4.05 -7.15
CA PHE A 66 3.43 -5.34 -7.69
C PHE A 66 3.06 -6.52 -6.80
N ALA A 67 3.17 -6.37 -5.47
CA ALA A 67 2.70 -7.38 -4.53
C ALA A 67 1.19 -7.62 -4.67
N TRP A 68 0.41 -6.55 -4.79
CA TRP A 68 -1.03 -6.61 -5.03
C TRP A 68 -1.38 -7.30 -6.35
N ALA A 69 -0.75 -6.87 -7.44
CA ALA A 69 -0.97 -7.45 -8.76
C ALA A 69 -0.62 -8.94 -8.79
N TYR A 70 0.49 -9.34 -8.16
CA TYR A 70 0.88 -10.74 -8.02
C TYR A 70 -0.16 -11.55 -7.23
N ALA A 71 -0.71 -10.99 -6.16
CA ALA A 71 -1.75 -11.65 -5.36
C ALA A 71 -3.02 -11.92 -6.19
N VAL A 72 -3.47 -10.95 -6.98
CA VAL A 72 -4.66 -11.06 -7.83
C VAL A 72 -4.43 -12.04 -8.99
N LEU A 73 -3.26 -11.99 -9.64
CA LEU A 73 -2.93 -12.88 -10.75
C LEU A 73 -2.72 -14.33 -10.32
N SER A 74 -2.27 -14.53 -9.08
CA SER A 74 -2.04 -15.85 -8.49
C SER A 74 -3.31 -16.53 -7.97
N ASP A 75 -4.48 -15.87 -8.04
CA ASP A 75 -5.75 -16.48 -7.63
C ASP A 75 -6.21 -17.52 -8.67
N PRO A 76 -6.26 -18.83 -8.33
CA PRO A 76 -6.67 -19.88 -9.25
C PRO A 76 -8.19 -20.02 -9.36
N ARG A 77 -8.98 -19.23 -8.61
CA ARG A 77 -10.45 -19.34 -8.60
C ARG A 77 -11.03 -19.06 -10.00
N PRO A 78 -12.06 -19.83 -10.44
CA PRO A 78 -12.71 -19.61 -11.74
C PRO A 78 -13.46 -18.27 -11.81
N ASN A 79 -14.02 -17.81 -10.68
CA ASN A 79 -14.60 -16.47 -10.51
C ASN A 79 -13.83 -15.74 -9.40
N PRO A 80 -12.71 -15.07 -9.72
CA PRO A 80 -11.93 -14.35 -8.71
C PRO A 80 -12.75 -13.14 -8.20
N SER A 81 -12.70 -12.91 -6.89
CA SER A 81 -13.39 -11.78 -6.23
C SER A 81 -12.85 -10.42 -6.73
N ILE A 82 -11.62 -10.40 -7.24
CA ILE A 82 -10.97 -9.23 -7.82
C ILE A 82 -10.74 -9.48 -9.31
N PRO A 83 -11.31 -8.65 -10.21
CA PRO A 83 -11.02 -8.73 -11.64
C PRO A 83 -9.54 -8.53 -11.96
N LYS A 84 -9.01 -9.34 -12.90
CA LYS A 84 -7.59 -9.27 -13.33
C LYS A 84 -7.19 -7.93 -13.96
N ILE A 85 -8.14 -7.16 -14.46
CA ILE A 85 -7.91 -5.78 -14.94
C ILE A 85 -7.31 -4.90 -13.85
N PHE A 86 -7.74 -5.06 -12.60
CA PHE A 86 -7.19 -4.27 -11.48
C PHE A 86 -5.74 -4.63 -11.16
N ALA A 87 -5.30 -5.85 -11.48
CA ALA A 87 -3.90 -6.23 -11.40
C ALA A 87 -3.06 -5.49 -12.45
N LEU A 88 -3.58 -5.31 -13.67
CA LEU A 88 -2.89 -4.56 -14.72
C LEU A 88 -2.75 -3.08 -14.34
N VAL A 89 -3.77 -2.47 -13.75
CA VAL A 89 -3.70 -1.08 -13.24
C VAL A 89 -2.56 -0.94 -12.23
N ASN A 90 -2.46 -1.88 -11.28
CA ASN A 90 -1.42 -1.93 -10.25
C ASN A 90 -0.01 -2.27 -10.78
N ILE A 91 0.13 -2.61 -12.07
CA ILE A 91 1.43 -2.76 -12.74
C ILE A 91 1.75 -1.50 -13.55
N ILE A 92 0.79 -1.04 -14.36
CA ILE A 92 0.99 0.06 -15.32
C ILE A 92 1.20 1.39 -14.61
N VAL A 93 0.37 1.70 -13.60
CA VAL A 93 0.42 3.00 -12.92
C VAL A 93 1.76 3.20 -12.19
N PRO A 94 2.27 2.24 -11.40
CA PRO A 94 3.59 2.41 -10.77
C PRO A 94 4.74 2.54 -11.77
N ILE A 95 4.70 1.83 -12.91
CA ILE A 95 5.71 1.99 -13.97
C ILE A 95 5.64 3.41 -14.55
N ALA A 96 4.44 3.96 -14.70
CA ALA A 96 4.24 5.33 -15.16
C ALA A 96 4.79 6.40 -14.19
N PHE A 97 5.16 6.04 -12.96
CA PHE A 97 5.83 6.94 -12.02
C PHE A 97 7.34 7.06 -12.27
N THR A 98 7.94 6.18 -13.09
CA THR A 98 9.38 6.21 -13.40
C THR A 98 9.90 7.60 -13.84
N PRO A 99 9.19 8.40 -14.67
CA PRO A 99 9.63 9.75 -15.03
C PRO A 99 9.72 10.71 -13.83
N ALA A 100 9.04 10.44 -12.72
CA ALA A 100 9.11 11.26 -11.51
C ALA A 100 10.50 11.23 -10.86
N ILE A 101 11.33 10.21 -11.13
CA ILE A 101 12.75 10.19 -10.72
C ILE A 101 13.49 11.42 -11.25
N ALA A 102 13.19 11.78 -12.50
CA ALA A 102 13.85 12.88 -13.19
C ALA A 102 13.31 14.25 -12.80
N MET A 103 12.29 14.34 -11.93
CA MET A 103 11.66 15.61 -11.52
C MET A 103 12.67 16.65 -10.99
N HIS A 104 13.76 16.18 -10.37
CA HIS A 104 14.80 17.01 -9.76
C HIS A 104 15.91 17.46 -10.72
N VAL A 105 15.93 16.95 -11.95
CA VAL A 105 17.02 17.20 -12.90
C VAL A 105 16.77 18.46 -13.74
N PRO A 106 15.64 18.62 -14.45
CA PRO A 106 15.36 19.83 -15.20
C PRO A 106 14.65 20.87 -14.32
N LYS A 107 15.14 22.11 -14.37
CA LYS A 107 14.51 23.26 -13.68
C LYS A 107 13.25 23.76 -14.37
N THR A 108 13.09 23.49 -15.66
CA THR A 108 11.97 23.95 -16.50
C THR A 108 11.62 22.91 -17.55
N GLY A 109 10.35 22.83 -17.94
CA GLY A 109 9.86 21.93 -18.99
C GLY A 109 8.87 20.88 -18.49
N PRO A 110 8.37 20.01 -19.38
CA PRO A 110 7.29 19.07 -19.06
C PRO A 110 7.68 17.97 -18.05
N VAL A 111 8.98 17.76 -17.84
CA VAL A 111 9.57 16.79 -16.90
C VAL A 111 10.11 17.47 -15.63
N ALA A 112 10.07 18.81 -15.55
CA ALA A 112 10.49 19.50 -14.33
C ALA A 112 9.59 19.10 -13.17
N TRP A 113 10.05 19.16 -11.92
CA TRP A 113 9.34 20.06 -11.03
C TRP A 113 7.80 19.95 -10.90
N ASN A 114 7.20 20.95 -11.52
CA ASN A 114 5.78 21.27 -11.68
C ASN A 114 5.23 20.84 -13.06
N GLY A 115 5.97 20.02 -13.79
CA GLY A 115 5.67 19.60 -15.16
C GLY A 115 4.53 18.60 -15.25
N ALA A 116 3.91 18.53 -16.43
CA ALA A 116 2.78 17.63 -16.66
C ALA A 116 3.16 16.14 -16.49
N LEU A 117 4.34 15.72 -16.95
CA LEU A 117 4.75 14.31 -17.01
C LEU A 117 5.33 13.78 -15.70
N SER A 118 5.98 14.65 -14.93
CA SER A 118 6.67 14.33 -13.67
C SER A 118 5.75 14.52 -12.46
N TYR A 119 4.88 15.52 -12.47
CA TYR A 119 4.04 15.89 -11.32
C TYR A 119 2.57 15.53 -11.53
N TRP A 120 1.91 16.12 -12.53
CA TRP A 120 0.46 16.04 -12.67
C TRP A 120 -0.03 14.64 -13.06
N ILE A 121 0.60 14.01 -14.05
CA ILE A 121 0.21 12.67 -14.50
C ILE A 121 0.44 11.61 -13.41
N PRO A 122 1.63 11.52 -12.79
CA PRO A 122 1.86 10.58 -11.68
C PRO A 122 0.94 10.86 -10.49
N GLY A 123 0.76 12.13 -10.12
CA GLY A 123 -0.13 12.50 -9.02
C GLY A 123 -1.59 12.10 -9.26
N ALA A 124 -2.15 12.42 -10.43
CA ALA A 124 -3.51 12.04 -10.78
C ALA A 124 -3.68 10.51 -10.88
N ALA A 125 -2.71 9.82 -11.47
CA ALA A 125 -2.75 8.37 -11.60
C ALA A 125 -2.65 7.69 -10.22
N PHE A 126 -1.86 8.22 -9.29
CA PHE A 126 -1.78 7.75 -7.91
C PHE A 126 -3.12 7.90 -7.18
N VAL A 127 -3.75 9.08 -7.25
CA VAL A 127 -5.06 9.30 -6.63
C VAL A 127 -6.11 8.36 -7.20
N LEU A 128 -6.14 8.19 -8.53
CA LEU A 128 -7.06 7.27 -9.19
C LEU A 128 -6.82 5.82 -8.75
N GLN A 129 -5.57 5.38 -8.68
CA GLN A 129 -5.20 4.04 -8.22
C GLN A 129 -5.68 3.80 -6.78
N LEU A 130 -5.43 4.74 -5.86
CA LEU A 130 -5.91 4.64 -4.49
C LEU A 130 -7.43 4.50 -4.39
N LEU A 131 -8.19 5.26 -5.19
CA LEU A 131 -9.65 5.16 -5.23
C LEU A 131 -10.11 3.81 -5.77
N ILE A 132 -9.48 3.33 -6.84
CA ILE A 132 -9.77 2.02 -7.44
C ILE A 132 -9.52 0.89 -6.45
N ASP A 133 -8.35 0.87 -5.80
CA ASP A 133 -7.97 -0.17 -4.86
C ASP A 133 -8.88 -0.15 -3.61
N SER A 134 -9.21 1.04 -3.11
CA SER A 134 -10.15 1.22 -2.00
C SER A 134 -11.55 0.71 -2.33
N PHE A 135 -12.06 1.03 -3.53
CA PHE A 135 -13.35 0.55 -4.00
C PHE A 135 -13.36 -0.96 -4.19
N CYS A 136 -12.30 -1.51 -4.78
CA CYS A 136 -12.13 -2.95 -4.98
C CYS A 136 -12.17 -3.69 -3.64
N LEU A 137 -11.36 -3.25 -2.67
CA LEU A 137 -11.32 -3.85 -1.35
C LEU A 137 -12.68 -3.75 -0.64
N ALA A 138 -13.34 -2.60 -0.70
CA ALA A 138 -14.67 -2.42 -0.13
C ALA A 138 -15.71 -3.37 -0.73
N ASN A 139 -15.66 -3.63 -2.05
CA ASN A 139 -16.56 -4.60 -2.69
C ASN A 139 -16.24 -6.03 -2.27
N VAL A 140 -14.96 -6.41 -2.18
CA VAL A 140 -14.56 -7.75 -1.72
C VAL A 140 -15.08 -7.99 -0.31
N VAL A 141 -14.87 -7.04 0.61
CA VAL A 141 -15.38 -7.13 1.99
C VAL A 141 -16.90 -7.28 2.00
N ARG A 142 -17.63 -6.51 1.18
CA ARG A 142 -19.11 -6.64 1.08
C ARG A 142 -19.55 -8.02 0.59
N ILE A 143 -18.87 -8.58 -0.40
CA ILE A 143 -19.15 -9.93 -0.93
C ILE A 143 -18.87 -10.98 0.15
N GLU A 144 -17.71 -10.90 0.82
CA GLU A 144 -17.35 -11.85 1.88
C GLU A 144 -18.31 -11.79 3.08
N LEU A 145 -18.79 -10.60 3.44
CA LEU A 145 -19.81 -10.41 4.48
C LEU A 145 -21.16 -10.99 4.06
N ALA A 146 -21.57 -10.82 2.80
CA ALA A 146 -22.82 -11.39 2.28
C ALA A 146 -22.77 -12.93 2.21
N GLU A 147 -21.58 -13.50 2.00
CA GLU A 147 -21.34 -14.95 2.02
C GLU A 147 -21.18 -15.52 3.44
N GLY A 148 -21.15 -14.70 4.49
CA GLY A 148 -21.09 -15.13 5.89
C GLY A 148 -19.76 -15.75 6.35
N LYS A 149 -18.71 -15.72 5.51
CA LYS A 149 -17.44 -16.44 5.76
C LYS A 149 -16.70 -15.98 7.02
N TYR A 150 -16.82 -14.71 7.40
CA TYR A 150 -16.15 -14.14 8.57
C TYR A 150 -16.68 -14.67 9.92
N PHE A 151 -17.96 -15.11 10.00
CA PHE A 151 -18.53 -15.65 11.24
C PHE A 151 -18.14 -17.10 11.47
N THR A 152 -18.05 -17.89 10.39
CA THR A 152 -17.79 -19.34 10.47
C THR A 152 -16.31 -19.68 10.66
N ASP A 153 -15.37 -19.02 9.96
CA ASP A 153 -13.96 -19.48 9.97
C ASP A 153 -13.21 -19.13 11.27
N ILE A 154 -13.46 -17.97 11.89
CA ILE A 154 -12.81 -17.59 13.15
C ILE A 154 -13.30 -18.48 14.30
N TYR A 155 -14.61 -18.75 14.37
CA TYR A 155 -15.15 -19.66 15.40
C TYR A 155 -14.69 -21.10 15.17
N THR A 156 -14.70 -21.59 13.93
CA THR A 156 -14.33 -22.99 13.66
C THR A 156 -12.84 -23.23 13.93
N ASP A 157 -11.95 -22.31 13.58
CA ASP A 157 -10.50 -22.49 13.82
C ASP A 157 -10.12 -22.30 15.30
N THR A 158 -10.80 -21.39 16.03
CA THR A 158 -10.56 -21.19 17.46
C THR A 158 -11.05 -22.41 18.27
N PHE A 159 -12.25 -22.92 17.99
CA PHE A 159 -12.76 -24.14 18.64
C PHE A 159 -11.92 -25.38 18.27
N SER A 160 -11.48 -25.50 17.01
CA SER A 160 -10.60 -26.61 16.58
C SER A 160 -9.21 -26.57 17.23
N ARG A 161 -8.72 -25.38 17.62
CA ARG A 161 -7.45 -25.23 18.35
C ARG A 161 -7.65 -25.48 19.85
N GLU A 162 -8.72 -24.99 20.45
CA GLU A 162 -9.06 -25.28 21.85
C GLU A 162 -9.30 -26.78 22.10
N GLU A 163 -9.97 -27.48 21.17
CA GLU A 163 -10.17 -28.94 21.24
C GLU A 163 -8.86 -29.73 21.07
N LYS A 164 -7.88 -29.20 20.31
CA LYS A 164 -6.56 -29.83 20.15
C LYS A 164 -5.60 -29.52 21.29
N GLU A 165 -5.81 -28.42 22.01
CA GLU A 165 -4.96 -27.98 23.13
C GLU A 165 -5.49 -28.44 24.51
N THR A 166 -6.71 -28.98 24.59
CA THR A 166 -7.21 -29.62 25.82
C THR A 166 -6.59 -31.01 25.96
N PRO A 167 -5.72 -31.26 26.97
CA PRO A 167 -5.20 -32.59 27.21
C PRO A 167 -6.35 -33.48 27.70
N ASP A 168 -6.42 -34.70 27.17
CA ASP A 168 -7.37 -35.74 27.59
C ASP A 168 -7.33 -35.95 29.11
N GLN A 169 -8.26 -35.31 29.84
CA GLN A 169 -8.41 -35.47 31.28
C GLN A 169 -9.11 -36.80 31.65
N ASN A 170 -9.50 -37.65 30.69
CA ASN A 170 -10.16 -38.93 30.98
C ASN A 170 -9.19 -40.09 31.24
N GLY A 171 -7.86 -39.88 31.15
CA GLY A 171 -6.86 -40.93 31.40
C GLY A 171 -6.43 -41.13 32.86
N LEU A 172 -6.81 -40.26 33.81
CA LEU A 172 -6.27 -40.28 35.19
C LEU A 172 -7.12 -41.07 36.22
N HIS A 173 -8.21 -41.74 35.79
CA HIS A 173 -9.05 -42.54 36.71
C HIS A 173 -8.94 -44.06 36.54
N ALA A 174 -7.98 -44.56 35.75
CA ALA A 174 -7.74 -45.99 35.58
C ALA A 174 -6.30 -46.35 35.98
N ASN A 175 -6.03 -46.39 37.29
CA ASN A 175 -5.04 -47.26 37.96
C ASN A 175 -5.12 -46.99 39.46
N ALA A 176 -6.11 -47.61 40.11
CA ALA A 176 -6.10 -47.96 41.53
C ALA A 176 -5.65 -49.42 41.65
#